data_AF-A0A3M2DJN7-F1
#
_entry.id   AF-A0A3M2DJN7-F1
#
_cell.length_a   1.000
_cell.length_b   1.000
_cell.length_c   1.000
_cell.angle_alpha   90.00
_cell.angle_beta   90.00
_cell.angle_gamma   90.00
#
_symmetry.space_group_name_H-M   'P 1'
#
loop_
_entity.id
_entity.type
_entity.pdbx_description
1 polymer ?
#
loop_
_entity_poly.entity_id
_entity_poly.type
_entity_poly.pdbx_seq_one_letter_code
_entity_poly.pdbx_strand_id
1 'polypeptide(L)'
;MIMRQLSRLDEICLNVDTAIRTLFGRPKDTGRPRPDDNIDPSVDAALSDQEKALAAALMRVDHCGEVCAQGLYQGQALTARLDEVKSAMQQAANEENDHLRWCRDRVKELGSHTSYLDPLFYLGSLAIGATAGLVGDKWSLGFVAETE
;
A
#
# COMPACT_ATOMS: atom_id res chain seq x y z
N MET A 1 -28.82 -7.40 10.75
CA MET A 1 -27.95 -6.21 10.63
C MET A 1 -28.40 -5.44 9.40
N ILE A 2 -28.84 -4.20 9.52
CA ILE A 2 -29.20 -3.38 8.35
C ILE A 2 -27.88 -2.95 7.71
N MET A 3 -27.52 -3.55 6.56
CA MET A 3 -26.41 -3.05 5.74
C MET A 3 -26.79 -1.65 5.25
N ARG A 4 -25.99 -0.64 5.61
CA ARG A 4 -26.12 0.70 5.03
C ARG A 4 -25.86 0.59 3.53
N GLN A 5 -26.81 1.03 2.71
CA GLN A 5 -26.56 1.26 1.30
C GLN A 5 -25.83 2.60 1.16
N LEU A 6 -24.59 2.54 0.68
CA LEU A 6 -23.79 3.73 0.41
C LEU A 6 -24.21 4.34 -0.93
N SER A 7 -24.31 5.66 -0.98
CA SER A 7 -24.49 6.37 -2.24
C SER A 7 -23.17 6.40 -3.03
N ARG A 8 -23.24 6.74 -4.32
CA ARG A 8 -22.04 6.93 -5.15
C ARG A 8 -21.12 8.03 -4.61
N LEU A 9 -21.68 9.07 -3.98
CA LEU A 9 -20.89 10.11 -3.34
C LEU A 9 -20.18 9.58 -2.10
N ASP A 10 -20.84 8.73 -1.30
CA ASP A 10 -20.20 8.09 -0.15
C ASP A 10 -19.04 7.19 -0.60
N GLU A 11 -19.22 6.41 -1.66
CA GLU A 11 -18.15 5.59 -2.25
C GLU A 11 -16.95 6.45 -2.68
N ILE A 12 -17.18 7.57 -3.37
CA ILE A 12 -16.11 8.48 -3.79
C ILE A 12 -15.40 9.06 -2.56
N CYS A 13 -16.15 9.55 -1.56
CA CYS A 13 -15.58 10.10 -0.34
C CYS A 13 -14.71 9.08 0.41
N LEU A 14 -15.14 7.81 0.47
CA LEU A 14 -14.37 6.75 1.10
C LEU A 14 -13.08 6.43 0.33
N ASN A 15 -13.12 6.38 -1.00
CA ASN A 15 -11.91 6.15 -1.80
C ASN A 15 -10.91 7.31 -1.67
N VAL A 16 -11.41 8.55 -1.60
CA VAL A 16 -10.55 9.73 -1.34
C VAL A 16 -9.95 9.68 0.07
N ASP A 17 -10.74 9.31 1.10
CA ASP A 17 -10.22 9.10 2.47
C ASP A 17 -9.13 8.02 2.49
N THR A 18 -9.34 6.90 1.80
CA THR A 18 -8.32 5.84 1.65
C THR A 18 -7.05 6.39 1.03
N ALA A 19 -7.14 7.08 -0.12
CA ALA A 19 -5.97 7.65 -0.79
C ALA A 19 -5.20 8.64 0.09
N ILE A 20 -5.91 9.52 0.81
CA ILE A 20 -5.29 10.47 1.75
C ILE A 20 -4.59 9.73 2.89
N ARG A 21 -5.20 8.68 3.44
CA ARG A 21 -4.59 7.87 4.51
C ARG A 21 -3.36 7.11 4.04
N THR A 22 -3.39 6.56 2.82
CA THR A 22 -2.24 5.88 2.21
C THR A 22 -1.07 6.85 2.02
N LEU A 23 -1.32 8.05 1.50
CA LEU A 23 -0.28 9.00 1.13
C LEU A 23 0.27 9.83 2.31
N PHE A 24 -0.62 10.28 3.19
CA PHE A 24 -0.28 11.31 4.19
C PHE A 24 -0.65 10.93 5.62
N GLY A 25 -1.49 9.92 5.79
CA GLY A 25 -2.04 9.53 7.08
C GLY A 25 -1.53 8.18 7.54
N ARG A 26 -2.33 7.51 8.37
CA ARG A 26 -2.12 6.11 8.71
C ARG A 26 -3.15 5.26 7.94
N PRO A 27 -2.71 4.33 7.07
CA PRO A 27 -3.63 3.41 6.43
C PRO A 27 -4.35 2.56 7.49
N LYS A 28 -5.51 1.99 7.11
CA LYS A 28 -6.22 1.04 7.97
C LYS A 28 -5.48 -0.29 7.89
N ASP A 29 -4.68 -0.56 8.92
CA ASP A 29 -3.89 -1.78 9.06
C ASP A 29 -4.75 -2.92 9.65
N THR A 30 -4.28 -4.16 9.54
CA THR A 30 -4.98 -5.33 10.11
C THR A 30 -4.70 -5.49 11.60
N GLY A 31 -3.76 -4.71 12.13
CA GLY A 31 -3.25 -4.81 13.49
C GLY A 31 -2.18 -5.89 13.67
N ARG A 32 -1.68 -6.50 12.57
CA ARG A 32 -0.58 -7.46 12.64
C ARG A 32 0.67 -6.85 13.29
N PRO A 33 1.35 -7.62 14.17
CA PRO A 33 2.62 -7.20 14.77
C PRO A 33 3.67 -7.01 13.67
N ARG A 34 4.68 -6.17 13.92
CA ARG A 34 5.79 -6.07 12.98
C ARG A 34 6.59 -7.37 12.99
N PRO A 35 7.23 -7.74 11.87
CA PRO A 35 8.10 -8.91 11.80
C PRO A 35 9.25 -8.88 12.81
N ASP A 36 9.69 -7.70 13.23
CA ASP A 36 10.83 -7.46 14.11
C ASP A 36 10.44 -7.13 15.57
N ASP A 37 9.17 -7.25 15.96
CA ASP A 37 8.71 -6.92 17.32
C ASP A 37 9.42 -7.71 18.45
N ASN A 38 10.02 -8.86 18.12
CA ASN A 38 10.75 -9.71 19.07
C ASN A 38 12.28 -9.57 18.98
N ILE A 39 12.80 -8.62 18.18
CA ILE A 39 14.23 -8.38 18.03
C ILE A 39 14.66 -7.30 19.04
N ASP A 40 15.82 -7.50 19.69
CA ASP A 40 16.39 -6.50 20.62
C ASP A 40 16.73 -5.20 19.86
N PRO A 41 16.15 -4.04 20.23
CA PRO A 41 16.46 -2.76 19.60
C PRO A 41 17.95 -2.36 19.66
N SER A 42 18.73 -2.92 20.59
CA SER A 42 20.17 -2.68 20.71
C SER A 42 20.97 -3.18 19.50
N VAL A 43 20.41 -4.07 18.68
CA VAL A 43 21.04 -4.53 17.42
C VAL A 43 21.29 -3.37 16.47
N ASP A 44 20.41 -2.37 16.43
CA ASP A 44 20.58 -1.17 15.57
C ASP A 44 21.70 -0.24 16.06
N ALA A 45 22.10 -0.34 17.34
CA ALA A 45 23.22 0.44 17.88
C ALA A 45 24.57 -0.02 17.29
N ALA A 46 24.61 -1.21 16.68
CA ALA A 46 25.80 -1.73 16.00
C ALA A 46 26.01 -1.17 14.59
N LEU A 47 24.98 -0.56 13.98
CA LEU A 47 25.08 -0.02 12.62
C LEU A 47 25.88 1.30 12.61
N SER A 48 26.84 1.40 11.70
CA SER A 48 27.50 2.65 11.35
C SER A 48 26.52 3.64 10.68
N ASP A 49 26.86 4.93 10.66
CA ASP A 49 26.03 5.95 10.01
C ASP A 49 25.84 5.67 8.51
N GLN A 50 26.86 5.09 7.86
CA GLN A 50 26.78 4.71 6.44
C GLN A 50 25.81 3.55 6.20
N GLU A 51 25.80 2.55 7.08
CA GLU A 51 24.86 1.43 7.01
C GLU A 51 23.43 1.89 7.30
N LYS A 52 23.22 2.79 8.27
CA LYS A 52 21.91 3.38 8.53
C LYS A 52 21.39 4.17 7.34
N ALA A 53 22.24 4.97 6.71
CA ALA A 53 21.87 5.74 5.51
C ALA A 53 21.51 4.82 4.33
N LEU A 54 22.26 3.73 4.13
CA LEU A 54 21.96 2.74 3.10
C LEU A 54 20.65 2.01 3.39
N ALA A 55 20.45 1.53 4.61
CA ALA A 55 19.20 0.88 5.03
C ALA A 55 18.00 1.82 4.84
N ALA A 56 18.13 3.10 5.18
CA ALA A 56 17.09 4.09 4.97
C ALA A 56 16.76 4.27 3.48
N ALA A 57 17.79 4.31 2.62
CA ALA A 57 17.59 4.42 1.18
C ALA A 57 16.85 3.21 0.60
N LEU A 58 17.19 1.99 1.04
CA LEU A 58 16.49 0.76 0.63
C LEU A 58 15.05 0.76 1.12
N MET A 59 14.81 1.05 2.40
CA MET A 59 13.45 1.10 2.95
C MET A 59 12.55 2.15 2.29
N ARG A 60 13.14 3.24 1.77
CA ARG A 60 12.37 4.22 0.96
C ARG A 60 11.94 3.66 -0.39
N VAL A 61 12.73 2.77 -1.00
CA VAL A 61 12.36 2.06 -2.23
C VAL A 61 11.23 1.10 -1.93
N ASP A 62 11.34 0.31 -0.86
CA ASP A 62 10.30 -0.64 -0.44
C ASP A 62 8.99 0.10 -0.14
N HIS A 63 9.03 1.17 0.67
CA HIS A 63 7.85 2.01 0.93
C HIS A 63 7.21 2.54 -0.35
N CYS A 64 8.01 2.99 -1.31
CA CYS A 64 7.50 3.47 -2.59
C CYS A 64 6.81 2.33 -3.38
N GLY A 65 7.35 1.11 -3.31
CA GLY A 65 6.73 -0.09 -3.84
C GLY A 65 5.35 -0.33 -3.24
N GLU A 66 5.24 -0.24 -1.91
CA GLU A 66 3.96 -0.39 -1.20
C GLU A 66 2.93 0.67 -1.61
N VAL A 67 3.35 1.93 -1.76
CA VAL A 67 2.48 3.01 -2.26
C VAL A 67 1.98 2.71 -3.68
N CYS A 68 2.86 2.20 -4.55
CA CYS A 68 2.48 1.77 -5.90
C CYS A 68 1.50 0.61 -5.87
N ALA A 69 1.73 -0.41 -5.05
CA ALA A 69 0.85 -1.56 -4.90
C ALA A 69 -0.56 -1.14 -4.45
N GLN A 70 -0.64 -0.26 -3.45
CA GLN A 70 -1.92 0.33 -3.00
C GLN A 70 -2.67 1.02 -4.13
N GLY A 71 -1.99 1.91 -4.87
CA GLY A 71 -2.60 2.59 -6.01
C GLY A 71 -3.10 1.58 -7.05
N LEU A 72 -2.27 0.60 -7.40
CA LEU A 72 -2.61 -0.40 -8.41
C LEU A 72 -3.83 -1.24 -8.02
N TYR A 73 -3.85 -1.83 -6.82
CA TYR A 73 -4.95 -2.68 -6.36
C TYR A 73 -6.24 -1.90 -6.23
N GLN A 74 -6.20 -0.69 -5.66
CA GLN A 74 -7.37 0.16 -5.56
C GLN A 74 -7.89 0.56 -6.94
N GLY A 75 -6.99 0.91 -7.88
CA GLY A 75 -7.35 1.25 -9.25
C GLY A 75 -8.06 0.10 -9.94
N GLN A 76 -7.50 -1.11 -9.84
CA GLN A 76 -8.07 -2.31 -10.44
C GLN A 76 -9.41 -2.69 -9.81
N ALA A 77 -9.55 -2.58 -8.49
CA ALA A 77 -10.81 -2.83 -7.78
C ALA A 77 -11.95 -1.88 -8.20
N LEU A 78 -11.62 -0.64 -8.60
CA LEU A 78 -12.62 0.34 -9.03
C LEU A 78 -13.26 -0.01 -10.38
N THR A 79 -12.55 -0.69 -11.27
CA THR A 79 -12.99 -0.93 -12.66
C THR A 79 -13.13 -2.40 -13.04
N ALA A 80 -12.72 -3.34 -12.17
CA ALA A 80 -12.92 -4.77 -12.34
C ALA A 80 -14.40 -5.11 -12.56
N ARG A 81 -14.66 -6.07 -13.46
CA ARG A 81 -16.04 -6.48 -13.79
C ARG A 81 -16.51 -7.68 -12.98
N LEU A 82 -15.57 -8.52 -12.54
CA LEU A 82 -15.85 -9.67 -11.69
C LEU A 82 -15.75 -9.27 -10.21
N ASP A 83 -16.79 -9.60 -9.45
CA ASP A 83 -16.83 -9.36 -8.00
C ASP A 83 -15.71 -10.08 -7.24
N GLU A 84 -15.29 -11.25 -7.75
CA GLU A 84 -14.16 -12.02 -7.20
C GLU A 84 -12.84 -11.25 -7.32
N VAL A 85 -12.54 -10.70 -8.50
CA VAL A 85 -11.32 -9.89 -8.73
C VAL A 85 -11.36 -8.64 -7.87
N LYS A 86 -12.50 -7.95 -7.82
CA LYS A 86 -12.66 -6.77 -6.96
C LYS A 86 -12.39 -7.11 -5.49
N SER A 87 -12.90 -8.23 -5.01
CA SER A 87 -12.72 -8.68 -3.63
C SER A 87 -11.27 -9.05 -3.34
N ALA A 88 -10.62 -9.77 -4.26
CA ALA A 88 -9.20 -10.11 -4.16
C ALA A 88 -8.32 -8.85 -4.11
N MET A 89 -8.58 -7.85 -4.95
CA MET A 89 -7.82 -6.60 -4.95
C MET A 89 -8.02 -5.79 -3.68
N GLN A 90 -9.25 -5.77 -3.15
CA GLN A 90 -9.52 -5.12 -1.88
C GLN A 90 -8.82 -5.84 -0.72
N GLN A 91 -8.73 -7.17 -0.77
CA GLN A 91 -8.01 -7.96 0.23
C GLN A 91 -6.50 -7.71 0.15
N ALA A 92 -5.89 -7.80 -1.02
CA ALA A 92 -4.48 -7.49 -1.23
C ALA A 92 -4.13 -6.09 -0.72
N ALA A 93 -4.94 -5.07 -1.08
CA ALA A 93 -4.77 -3.71 -0.56
C ALA A 93 -4.86 -3.63 0.97
N ASN A 94 -5.69 -4.45 1.62
CA ASN A 94 -5.79 -4.47 3.08
C ASN A 94 -4.56 -5.12 3.73
N GLU A 95 -4.02 -6.19 3.14
CA GLU A 95 -2.84 -6.89 3.64
C GLU A 95 -1.58 -6.03 3.49
N GLU A 96 -1.41 -5.36 2.35
CA GLU A 96 -0.28 -4.46 2.10
C GLU A 96 -0.29 -3.18 2.96
N ASN A 97 -1.42 -2.83 3.59
CA ASN A 97 -1.45 -1.68 4.51
C ASN A 97 -0.56 -1.91 5.75
N ASP A 98 -0.38 -3.16 6.17
CA ASP A 98 0.55 -3.50 7.25
C ASP A 98 1.99 -3.23 6.81
N HIS A 99 2.35 -3.71 5.61
CA HIS A 99 3.70 -3.54 5.03
C HIS A 99 4.03 -2.06 4.80
N LEU A 100 3.08 -1.29 4.23
CA LEU A 100 3.23 0.15 4.05
C LEU A 100 3.50 0.86 5.38
N ARG A 101 2.77 0.49 6.44
CA ARG A 101 3.01 1.05 7.78
C ARG A 101 4.40 0.67 8.30
N TRP A 102 4.78 -0.61 8.23
CA TRP A 102 6.07 -1.09 8.73
C TRP A 102 7.22 -0.39 8.03
N CYS A 103 7.16 -0.26 6.70
CA CYS A 103 8.18 0.43 5.92
C CYS A 103 8.31 1.89 6.34
N ARG A 104 7.19 2.60 6.50
CA ARG A 104 7.20 4.00 6.94
C ARG A 104 7.78 4.16 8.35
N ASP A 105 7.34 3.32 9.28
CA ASP A 105 7.81 3.36 10.66
C ASP A 105 9.34 3.12 10.69
N ARG A 106 9.83 2.16 9.90
CA ARG A 106 11.26 1.85 9.81
C ARG A 106 12.09 2.96 9.17
N VAL A 107 11.60 3.59 8.08
CA VAL A 107 12.25 4.76 7.47
C VAL A 107 12.44 5.88 8.50
N LYS A 108 11.43 6.09 9.36
CA LYS A 108 11.47 7.10 10.43
C LYS A 108 12.46 6.73 11.55
N GLU A 109 12.50 5.47 11.95
CA GLU A 109 13.46 4.96 12.95
C GLU A 109 14.91 5.13 12.50
N LEU A 110 15.17 4.96 11.21
CA LEU A 110 16.48 5.19 10.59
C LEU A 110 16.80 6.68 10.39
N GLY A 111 15.93 7.60 10.85
CA GLY A 111 16.16 9.04 10.79
C GLY A 111 15.95 9.66 9.41
N SER A 112 15.17 9.02 8.54
CA SER A 112 14.89 9.49 7.17
C SER A 112 13.41 9.80 6.95
N HIS A 113 13.01 9.98 5.68
CA HIS A 113 11.65 10.33 5.27
C HIS A 113 11.23 9.51 4.04
N THR A 114 9.91 9.34 3.84
CA THR A 114 9.36 8.66 2.65
C THR A 114 9.48 9.52 1.38
N SER A 115 9.07 9.05 0.21
CA SER A 115 9.27 9.80 -1.03
C SER A 115 8.32 10.99 -1.13
N TYR A 116 8.83 12.17 -1.48
CA TYR A 116 7.98 13.31 -1.82
C TYR A 116 7.15 13.09 -3.09
N LEU A 117 7.53 12.09 -3.90
CA LEU A 117 6.85 11.71 -5.13
C LEU A 117 5.81 10.60 -4.91
N ASP A 118 5.57 10.15 -3.67
CA ASP A 118 4.55 9.15 -3.33
C ASP A 118 3.17 9.49 -3.96
N PRO A 119 2.69 10.76 -3.97
CA PRO A 119 1.43 11.10 -4.64
C PRO A 119 1.44 10.84 -6.15
N LEU A 120 2.56 11.10 -6.82
CA LEU A 120 2.70 10.86 -8.26
C LEU A 120 2.71 9.35 -8.55
N PHE A 121 3.45 8.58 -7.76
CA PHE A 121 3.54 7.13 -7.91
C PHE A 121 2.20 6.46 -7.63
N TYR A 122 1.52 6.86 -6.56
CA TYR A 122 0.18 6.36 -6.25
C TYR A 122 -0.81 6.64 -7.38
N LEU A 123 -0.89 7.89 -7.87
CA LEU A 123 -1.82 8.26 -8.94
C LEU A 123 -1.49 7.56 -10.26
N GLY A 124 -0.21 7.39 -10.58
CA GLY A 124 0.25 6.64 -11.74
C GLY A 124 -0.18 5.18 -11.66
N SER A 125 0.08 4.51 -10.55
CA SER A 125 -0.31 3.12 -10.31
C SER A 125 -1.83 2.94 -10.28
N LEU A 126 -2.57 3.89 -9.69
CA LEU A 126 -4.03 3.92 -9.72
C LEU A 126 -4.57 3.97 -11.15
N ALA A 127 -4.01 4.83 -12.00
CA ALA A 127 -4.42 4.92 -13.40
C ALA A 127 -4.10 3.63 -14.18
N ILE A 128 -2.93 3.02 -13.92
CA ILE A 128 -2.55 1.74 -14.52
C ILE A 128 -3.52 0.63 -14.08
N GLY A 129 -3.79 0.51 -12.78
CA GLY A 129 -4.69 -0.51 -12.23
C GLY A 129 -6.11 -0.34 -12.76
N ALA A 130 -6.63 0.89 -12.78
CA ALA A 130 -7.95 1.18 -13.34
C ALA A 130 -8.03 0.82 -14.83
N THR A 131 -6.97 1.07 -15.60
CA THR A 131 -6.89 0.67 -17.01
C THR A 131 -6.86 -0.84 -17.15
N ALA A 132 -6.09 -1.55 -16.32
CA ALA A 132 -6.02 -3.02 -16.33
C ALA A 132 -7.39 -3.66 -16.05
N GLY A 133 -8.10 -3.17 -15.03
CA GLY A 133 -9.47 -3.64 -14.72
C GLY A 133 -10.48 -3.38 -15.85
N LEU A 134 -10.34 -2.26 -16.57
CA LEU A 134 -11.20 -1.95 -17.72
C LEU A 134 -10.95 -2.86 -18.93
N VAL A 135 -9.69 -3.23 -19.18
CA VAL A 135 -9.26 -4.02 -20.34
C VAL A 135 -9.59 -5.51 -20.18
N GLY A 136 -9.66 -6.03 -18.95
CA GLY A 136 -10.35 -7.29 -18.65
C GLY A 136 -9.69 -8.19 -17.61
N ASP A 137 -10.53 -8.92 -16.88
CA ASP A 137 -10.16 -9.68 -15.66
C ASP A 137 -9.12 -10.81 -15.90
N LYS A 138 -8.98 -11.31 -17.14
CA LYS A 138 -7.96 -12.32 -17.49
C LYS A 138 -6.52 -11.78 -17.44
N TRP A 139 -6.31 -10.50 -17.72
CA TRP A 139 -4.99 -9.85 -17.59
C TRP A 139 -4.70 -9.49 -16.14
N SER A 140 -5.74 -9.14 -15.37
CA SER A 140 -5.67 -8.85 -13.95
C SER A 140 -5.17 -10.06 -13.14
N LEU A 141 -5.69 -11.28 -13.39
CA LEU A 141 -5.25 -12.50 -12.69
C LEU A 141 -3.77 -12.87 -12.94
N GLY A 142 -3.25 -12.59 -14.13
CA GLY A 142 -1.83 -12.82 -14.45
C GLY A 142 -0.87 -11.94 -13.66
N PHE A 143 -1.32 -10.76 -13.20
CA PHE A 143 -0.50 -9.84 -12.40
C PHE A 143 -0.53 -10.20 -10.91
N VAL A 144 -1.67 -10.65 -10.40
CA VAL A 144 -1.83 -11.11 -9.01
C VAL A 144 -1.02 -12.38 -8.76
N ALA A 145 -1.06 -13.33 -9.71
CA ALA A 145 -0.29 -14.57 -9.61
C ALA A 145 1.24 -14.39 -9.68
N GLU A 146 1.74 -13.22 -10.13
CA GLU A 146 3.18 -12.91 -10.23
C GLU A 146 3.66 -12.01 -9.10
N THR A 147 2.77 -11.50 -8.23
CA THR A 147 3.14 -10.60 -7.13
C THR A 147 2.98 -11.22 -5.73
N GLU A 148 2.54 -12.48 -5.64
CA GLU A 148 2.46 -13.31 -4.41
C GLU A 148 3.22 -14.63 -4.54
#